data_AF-A0A953QB71-F1
#
_entry.id   AF-A0A953QB71-F1
#
_cell.length_a   1.000
_cell.length_b   1.000
_cell.length_c   1.000
_cell.angle_alpha   90.00
_cell.angle_beta   90.00
_cell.angle_gamma   90.00
#
_symmetry.space_group_name_H-M   'P 1'
#
loop_
_entity.id
_entity.type
_entity.pdbx_description
1 polymer ?
#
loop_
_entity_poly.entity_id
_entity_poly.type
_entity_poly.pdbx_seq_one_letter_code
_entity_poly.pdbx_strand_id
1 'polypeptide(L)'
;MSPTTATQTATIQGGGQPIAHANQPPAARVASKPAGFGLPCAKCKTYYAANLKVCPVCKGTERVAPAVATIPAATPLSEETPDLAVLEAERERFLREFKAQLSTSSMQVRPTGASRCTRDENHPGASESATVCQGCYERLQERVDVLEAALHMDVKEAAQVVYDAVWADT
;
A
#
# COMPACT_ATOMS: atom_id res chain seq x y z
N MET A 1 69.22 5.99 35.01
CA MET A 1 68.94 5.67 36.42
C MET A 1 67.46 5.34 36.50
N SER A 2 67.13 4.04 36.53
CA SER A 2 65.76 3.53 36.77
C SER A 2 65.46 3.56 38.27
N PRO A 3 64.17 3.56 38.66
CA PRO A 3 63.56 2.35 39.24
C PRO A 3 62.08 2.15 38.79
N THR A 4 61.67 0.96 38.38
CA THR A 4 61.08 -0.16 39.16
C THR A 4 59.54 -0.18 39.16
N THR A 5 59.01 -1.25 38.56
CA THR A 5 57.64 -1.77 38.51
C THR A 5 57.05 -2.12 39.88
N ALA A 6 55.74 -1.95 40.07
CA ALA A 6 54.95 -2.79 40.99
C ALA A 6 53.50 -2.95 40.51
N THR A 7 53.20 -4.16 40.04
CA THR A 7 51.86 -4.73 39.90
C THR A 7 51.25 -4.97 41.27
N GLN A 8 49.96 -4.66 41.47
CA GLN A 8 49.18 -5.23 42.57
C GLN A 8 47.83 -5.76 42.07
N THR A 9 47.71 -7.08 42.17
CA THR A 9 46.51 -7.90 42.06
C THR A 9 45.81 -7.87 43.42
N ALA A 10 44.50 -7.60 43.45
CA ALA A 10 43.67 -7.82 44.62
C ALA A 10 42.45 -8.66 44.23
N THR A 11 42.51 -9.93 44.58
CA THR A 11 41.39 -10.88 44.60
C THR A 11 40.64 -10.71 45.91
N ILE A 12 39.32 -10.50 45.88
CA ILE A 12 38.45 -10.84 47.01
C ILE A 12 37.17 -11.49 46.46
N GLN A 13 36.90 -12.71 46.94
CA GLN A 13 35.75 -13.56 46.68
C GLN A 13 34.65 -13.35 47.75
N GLY A 14 33.41 -13.70 47.39
CA GLY A 14 32.27 -13.91 48.30
C GLY A 14 31.27 -12.75 48.25
N GLY A 15 29.98 -12.91 47.96
CA GLY A 15 29.09 -14.07 47.93
C GLY A 15 27.74 -13.59 48.46
N GLY A 16 26.67 -13.59 47.66
CA GLY A 16 25.36 -13.11 48.13
C GLY A 16 24.28 -12.90 47.07
N GLN A 17 23.59 -13.99 46.73
CA GLN A 17 22.22 -14.12 46.20
C GLN A 17 21.86 -13.68 44.75
N PRO A 18 21.32 -14.61 43.93
CA PRO A 18 20.71 -14.28 42.64
C PRO A 18 19.25 -13.84 42.83
N ILE A 19 18.93 -12.63 42.37
CA ILE A 19 17.55 -12.21 42.17
C ILE A 19 17.05 -12.97 40.93
N ALA A 20 16.17 -13.95 41.15
CA ALA A 20 15.50 -14.67 40.08
C ALA A 20 14.58 -13.70 39.31
N HIS A 21 15.09 -13.08 38.25
CA HIS A 21 14.25 -12.55 37.19
C HIS A 21 13.68 -13.75 36.43
N ALA A 22 12.46 -14.13 36.81
CA ALA A 22 11.60 -14.98 36.00
C ALA A 22 11.41 -14.28 34.65
N ASN A 23 12.24 -14.66 33.69
CA ASN A 23 12.16 -14.23 32.30
C ASN A 23 10.95 -14.95 31.69
N GLN A 24 9.76 -14.40 31.90
CA GLN A 24 8.57 -14.83 31.16
C GLN A 24 8.83 -14.55 29.67
N PRO A 25 8.68 -15.54 28.78
CA PRO A 25 8.68 -15.25 27.35
C PRO A 25 7.55 -14.27 27.06
N PRO A 26 7.76 -13.23 26.22
CA PRO A 26 6.69 -12.34 25.86
C PRO A 26 5.59 -13.18 25.19
N ALA A 27 4.40 -13.18 25.80
CA ALA A 27 3.22 -13.73 25.17
C ALA A 27 3.14 -13.14 23.76
N ALA A 28 3.27 -14.02 22.75
CA ALA A 28 3.13 -13.65 21.37
C ALA A 28 1.79 -12.94 21.22
N ARG A 29 1.82 -11.61 21.08
CA ARG A 29 0.66 -10.84 20.70
C ARG A 29 0.35 -11.32 19.29
N VAL A 30 -0.59 -12.25 19.17
CA VAL A 30 -1.22 -12.58 17.91
C VAL A 30 -1.76 -11.26 17.38
N ALA A 31 -1.05 -10.67 16.42
CA ALA A 31 -1.45 -9.43 15.81
C ALA A 31 -2.88 -9.62 15.32
N SER A 32 -3.83 -8.96 15.98
CA SER A 32 -5.22 -9.02 15.58
C SER A 32 -5.28 -8.48 14.15
N LYS A 33 -5.69 -9.34 13.22
CA LYS A 33 -5.92 -8.99 11.81
C LYS A 33 -6.62 -7.62 11.76
N PRO A 34 -6.19 -6.69 10.89
CA PRO A 34 -6.80 -5.38 10.82
C PRO A 34 -8.31 -5.56 10.59
N ALA A 35 -9.11 -5.05 11.53
CA ALA A 35 -10.56 -5.13 11.42
C ALA A 35 -10.99 -4.30 10.21
N GLY A 36 -11.61 -4.94 9.22
CA GLY A 36 -12.23 -4.22 8.11
C GLY A 36 -13.39 -3.33 8.57
N PHE A 37 -13.97 -2.59 7.64
CA PHE A 37 -15.18 -1.82 7.93
C PHE A 37 -16.39 -2.76 8.04
N GLY A 38 -17.23 -2.54 9.06
CA GLY A 38 -18.52 -3.22 9.19
C GLY A 38 -19.63 -2.46 8.46
N LEU A 39 -20.86 -3.01 8.49
CA LEU A 39 -22.06 -2.36 7.93
C LEU A 39 -22.28 -0.95 8.51
N PRO A 40 -22.90 -0.04 7.76
CA PRO A 40 -23.07 1.35 8.19
C PRO A 40 -23.96 1.43 9.42
N CYS A 41 -23.77 2.48 10.24
CA CYS A 41 -24.65 2.73 11.37
C CYS A 41 -26.10 2.95 10.91
N ALA A 42 -27.07 2.34 11.60
CA ALA A 42 -28.49 2.50 11.26
C ALA A 42 -28.99 3.94 11.41
N LYS A 43 -28.41 4.72 12.34
CA LYS A 43 -28.84 6.09 12.64
C LYS A 43 -28.20 7.13 11.72
N CYS A 44 -26.88 7.12 11.57
CA CYS A 44 -26.14 8.15 10.83
C CYS A 44 -25.52 7.67 9.51
N LYS A 45 -25.72 6.39 9.14
CA LYS A 45 -25.22 5.77 7.90
C LYS A 45 -23.70 5.75 7.72
N THR A 46 -22.93 6.12 8.73
CA THR A 46 -21.47 6.10 8.69
C THR A 46 -20.92 4.69 8.80
N TYR A 47 -19.97 4.35 7.92
CA TYR A 47 -19.18 3.12 8.02
C TYR A 47 -18.10 3.28 9.09
N TYR A 48 -17.93 2.25 9.91
CA TYR A 48 -16.93 2.25 10.98
C TYR A 48 -16.42 0.83 11.23
N ALA A 49 -15.22 0.73 11.81
CA ALA A 49 -14.48 -0.52 11.97
C ALA A 49 -15.34 -1.62 12.61
N ALA A 50 -15.30 -2.83 12.06
CA ALA A 50 -16.19 -3.93 12.44
C ALA A 50 -16.00 -4.39 13.90
N ASN A 51 -14.82 -4.18 14.46
CA ASN A 51 -14.51 -4.47 15.86
C ASN A 51 -15.12 -3.46 16.84
N LEU A 52 -15.52 -2.27 16.38
CA LEU A 52 -16.23 -1.30 17.21
C LEU A 52 -17.71 -1.66 17.28
N LYS A 53 -18.23 -1.82 18.50
CA LYS A 53 -19.66 -2.12 18.75
C LYS A 53 -20.56 -0.88 18.74
N VAL A 54 -19.97 0.30 18.81
CA VAL A 54 -20.67 1.59 18.92
C VAL A 54 -20.20 2.51 17.81
N CYS A 55 -21.13 3.17 17.15
CA CYS A 55 -20.83 4.16 16.13
C CYS A 55 -20.06 5.34 16.75
N PRO A 56 -18.86 5.68 16.24
CA PRO A 56 -18.06 6.79 16.78
C PRO A 56 -18.69 8.17 16.55
N VAL A 57 -19.66 8.28 15.64
CA VAL A 57 -20.33 9.54 15.28
C VAL A 57 -21.55 9.81 16.16
N CYS A 58 -22.52 8.90 16.17
CA CYS A 58 -23.81 9.11 16.85
C CYS A 58 -23.97 8.29 18.15
N LYS A 59 -22.95 7.51 18.54
CA LYS A 59 -22.96 6.60 19.69
C LYS A 59 -24.08 5.54 19.65
N GLY A 60 -24.72 5.34 18.49
CA GLY A 60 -25.67 4.26 18.27
C GLY A 60 -24.98 2.90 18.26
N THR A 61 -25.65 1.89 18.81
CA THR A 61 -25.20 0.49 18.83
C THR A 61 -25.68 -0.31 17.61
N GLU A 62 -26.65 0.24 16.87
CA GLU A 62 -27.29 -0.45 15.76
C GLU A 62 -26.55 -0.20 14.44
N ARG A 63 -26.30 -1.29 13.71
CA ARG A 63 -25.85 -1.28 12.33
C ARG A 63 -27.02 -1.67 11.43
N VAL A 64 -26.98 -1.24 10.17
CA VAL A 64 -27.92 -1.71 9.16
C VAL A 64 -27.75 -3.23 9.05
N ALA A 65 -28.83 -3.99 9.27
CA ALA A 65 -28.82 -5.43 9.05
C ALA A 65 -28.53 -5.70 7.56
N PRO A 66 -27.78 -6.77 7.21
CA PRO A 66 -27.73 -7.21 5.83
C PRO A 66 -29.18 -7.37 5.36
N ALA A 67 -29.54 -6.72 4.27
CA ALA A 67 -30.80 -7.02 3.61
C ALA A 67 -30.65 -8.44 3.06
N VAL A 68 -31.02 -9.44 3.87
CA VAL A 68 -31.23 -10.80 3.40
C VAL A 68 -32.48 -10.69 2.55
N ALA A 69 -32.28 -10.49 1.25
CA ALA A 69 -33.36 -10.73 0.30
C ALA A 69 -33.72 -12.20 0.49
N THR A 70 -34.87 -12.46 1.11
CA THR A 70 -35.50 -13.78 1.03
C THR A 70 -35.86 -13.95 -0.43
N ILE A 71 -34.94 -14.53 -1.21
CA ILE A 71 -35.26 -15.00 -2.55
C ILE A 71 -36.34 -16.05 -2.31
N PRO A 72 -37.60 -15.85 -2.74
CA PRO A 72 -38.56 -16.94 -2.70
C PRO A 72 -37.91 -18.09 -3.48
N ALA A 73 -37.79 -19.25 -2.84
CA ALA A 73 -37.39 -20.45 -3.55
C ALA A 73 -38.41 -20.62 -4.67
N ALA A 74 -38.00 -20.27 -5.89
CA ALA A 74 -38.84 -20.40 -7.05
C ALA A 74 -39.24 -21.88 -7.12
N THR A 75 -40.54 -22.16 -7.01
CA THR A 75 -41.11 -23.35 -7.62
C THR A 75 -40.51 -23.45 -9.02
N PRO A 76 -40.00 -24.60 -9.46
CA PRO A 76 -39.51 -24.76 -10.82
C PRO A 76 -40.74 -24.73 -11.74
N LEU A 77 -41.26 -23.53 -11.98
CA LEU A 77 -41.89 -23.25 -13.25
C LEU A 77 -40.79 -23.53 -14.26
N SER A 78 -41.08 -24.36 -15.26
CA SER A 78 -40.17 -24.71 -16.33
C SER A 78 -39.83 -23.44 -17.11
N GLU A 79 -38.98 -22.60 -16.54
CA GLU A 79 -38.24 -21.56 -17.23
C GLU A 79 -37.26 -22.36 -18.08
N GLU A 80 -37.54 -22.39 -19.38
CA GLU A 80 -36.65 -22.94 -20.39
C GLU A 80 -35.29 -22.26 -20.17
N THR A 81 -34.40 -22.91 -19.44
CA THR A 81 -33.04 -22.42 -19.22
C THR A 81 -32.46 -22.26 -20.60
N PRO A 82 -32.19 -21.02 -21.06
CA PRO A 82 -31.72 -20.81 -22.41
C PRO A 82 -30.47 -21.64 -22.60
N ASP A 83 -30.38 -22.39 -23.69
CA ASP A 83 -29.27 -23.28 -23.96
C ASP A 83 -27.95 -22.53 -23.74
N LEU A 84 -27.12 -23.05 -22.84
CA LEU A 84 -25.87 -22.42 -22.44
C LEU A 84 -24.97 -22.18 -23.65
N ALA A 85 -25.04 -23.05 -24.65
CA ALA A 85 -24.29 -22.90 -25.90
C ALA A 85 -24.78 -21.70 -26.73
N VAL A 86 -26.08 -21.40 -26.73
CA VAL A 86 -26.65 -20.23 -27.40
C VAL A 86 -26.23 -18.94 -26.69
N LEU A 87 -26.32 -18.92 -25.36
CA LEU A 87 -25.89 -17.75 -24.56
C LEU A 87 -24.39 -17.47 -24.71
N GLU A 88 -23.55 -18.51 -24.78
CA GLU A 88 -22.13 -18.35 -25.01
C GLU A 88 -21.84 -17.81 -26.42
N ALA A 89 -22.57 -18.29 -27.44
CA ALA A 89 -22.47 -17.77 -28.80
C ALA A 89 -22.91 -16.30 -28.91
N GLU A 90 -23.98 -15.90 -28.22
CA GLU A 90 -24.42 -14.50 -28.14
C GLU A 90 -23.41 -13.62 -27.39
N ARG A 91 -22.85 -14.12 -26.28
CA ARG A 91 -21.79 -13.44 -25.53
C ARG A 91 -20.57 -13.20 -26.40
N GLU A 92 -20.14 -14.19 -27.18
CA GLU A 92 -19.01 -14.03 -28.09
C GLU A 92 -19.28 -13.00 -29.19
N ARG A 93 -20.49 -13.01 -29.76
CA ARG A 93 -20.89 -12.00 -30.76
C ARG A 93 -20.86 -10.60 -30.17
N PHE A 94 -21.47 -10.42 -29.00
CA PHE A 94 -21.48 -9.15 -28.29
C PHE A 94 -20.07 -8.67 -27.97
N LEU A 95 -19.20 -9.56 -27.46
CA LEU A 95 -17.81 -9.21 -27.16
C LEU A 95 -17.02 -8.81 -28.41
N ARG A 96 -17.25 -9.47 -29.54
CA ARG A 96 -16.63 -9.11 -30.82
C ARG A 96 -17.09 -7.73 -31.30
N GLU A 97 -18.39 -7.47 -31.27
CA GLU A 97 -18.97 -6.18 -31.68
C GLU A 97 -18.53 -5.04 -30.75
N PHE A 98 -18.58 -5.26 -29.43
CA PHE A 98 -18.16 -4.28 -28.44
C PHE A 98 -16.66 -3.97 -28.56
N LYS A 99 -15.82 -5.00 -28.73
CA LYS A 99 -14.39 -4.80 -28.99
C LYS A 99 -14.15 -4.04 -30.30
N ALA A 100 -14.92 -4.31 -31.35
CA ALA A 100 -14.84 -3.56 -32.60
C ALA A 100 -15.21 -2.08 -32.39
N GLN A 101 -16.30 -1.79 -31.66
CA GLN A 101 -16.71 -0.43 -31.30
C GLN A 101 -15.67 0.30 -30.44
N LEU A 102 -15.07 -0.35 -29.45
CA LEU A 102 -13.99 0.24 -28.67
C LEU A 102 -12.73 0.48 -29.51
N SER A 103 -12.43 -0.40 -30.45
CA SER A 103 -11.27 -0.23 -31.34
C SER A 103 -11.47 0.99 -32.24
N THR A 104 -12.65 1.15 -32.85
CA THR A 104 -12.95 2.32 -33.70
C THR A 104 -12.96 3.61 -32.89
N SER A 105 -13.60 3.62 -31.71
CA SER A 105 -13.60 4.78 -30.81
C SER A 105 -12.19 5.13 -30.32
N SER A 106 -11.37 4.13 -29.99
CA SER A 106 -9.98 4.34 -29.58
C SER A 106 -9.13 4.91 -30.70
N MET A 107 -9.37 4.56 -31.97
CA MET A 107 -8.69 5.16 -33.11
C MET A 107 -9.10 6.62 -33.33
N GLN A 108 -10.32 6.98 -32.94
CA GLN A 108 -10.85 8.35 -33.08
C GLN A 108 -10.38 9.28 -31.94
N VAL A 109 -10.17 8.72 -30.75
CA VAL A 109 -9.60 9.44 -29.58
C VAL A 109 -8.07 9.43 -29.59
N ARG A 110 -7.44 8.45 -30.27
CA ARG A 110 -6.00 8.43 -30.48
C ARG A 110 -5.63 9.62 -31.37
N PRO A 111 -4.81 10.57 -30.88
CA PRO A 111 -4.33 11.66 -31.72
C PRO A 111 -3.70 11.06 -32.97
N THR A 112 -4.12 11.52 -34.14
CA THR A 112 -3.59 11.10 -35.44
C THR A 112 -2.13 11.55 -35.54
N GLY A 113 -1.24 10.72 -34.99
CA GLY A 113 0.16 11.03 -34.82
C GLY A 113 0.58 10.82 -33.38
N ALA A 114 1.52 9.89 -33.20
CA ALA A 114 2.66 10.02 -32.31
C ALA A 114 2.77 11.42 -31.66
N SER A 115 2.05 11.65 -30.56
CA SER A 115 2.04 12.95 -29.91
C SER A 115 3.43 13.14 -29.32
N ARG A 116 4.19 14.09 -29.85
CA ARG A 116 5.46 14.49 -29.25
C ARG A 116 5.21 14.90 -27.82
N CYS A 117 6.15 14.58 -26.95
CA CYS A 117 6.05 15.01 -25.56
C CYS A 117 5.97 16.54 -25.51
N THR A 118 4.97 17.08 -24.83
CA THR A 118 4.77 18.54 -24.68
C THR A 118 5.76 19.17 -23.69
N ARG A 119 6.61 18.37 -23.03
CA ARG A 119 7.59 18.82 -22.04
C ARG A 119 8.99 18.81 -22.64
N ASP A 120 9.27 19.76 -23.52
CA ASP A 120 10.57 19.88 -24.19
C ASP A 120 11.72 20.08 -23.17
N GLU A 121 11.47 20.73 -22.04
CA GLU A 121 12.44 20.91 -20.94
C GLU A 121 13.00 19.60 -20.36
N ASN A 122 12.27 18.49 -20.49
CA ASN A 122 12.70 17.20 -19.99
C ASN A 122 13.64 16.48 -20.96
N HIS A 123 13.86 17.02 -22.16
CA HIS A 123 14.63 16.40 -23.22
C HIS A 123 15.78 17.31 -23.67
N PRO A 124 17.04 16.83 -23.64
CA PRO A 124 18.14 17.54 -24.28
C PRO A 124 18.12 17.43 -25.82
N GLY A 125 17.11 16.77 -26.40
CA GLY A 125 17.00 16.48 -27.84
C GLY A 125 15.56 16.17 -28.27
N ALA A 126 15.39 15.59 -29.47
CA ALA A 126 14.06 15.27 -30.00
C ALA A 126 13.34 14.23 -29.13
N SER A 127 12.10 14.51 -28.74
CA SER A 127 11.29 13.59 -27.95
C SER A 127 10.71 12.46 -28.82
N GLU A 128 10.85 11.23 -28.35
CA GLU A 128 10.24 10.05 -28.99
C GLU A 128 8.73 10.01 -28.77
N SER A 129 8.02 9.41 -29.72
CA SER A 129 6.58 9.31 -29.67
C SER A 129 6.11 8.08 -28.90
N ALA A 130 5.64 8.31 -27.68
CA ALA A 130 5.02 7.30 -26.84
C ALA A 130 3.94 7.98 -25.98
N THR A 131 3.02 7.19 -25.42
CA THR A 131 2.06 7.68 -24.42
C THR A 131 2.78 8.33 -23.23
N VAL A 132 3.96 7.80 -22.88
CA VAL A 132 4.97 8.43 -22.01
C VAL A 132 6.32 8.21 -22.68
N CYS A 133 7.03 9.29 -23.03
CA CYS A 133 8.37 9.19 -23.62
C CYS A 133 9.41 8.73 -22.58
N GLN A 134 10.47 8.06 -23.05
CA GLN A 134 11.53 7.52 -22.20
C GLN A 134 12.12 8.57 -21.26
N GLY A 135 12.49 9.77 -21.75
CA GLY A 135 13.08 10.80 -20.90
C GLY A 135 12.15 11.32 -19.78
N CYS A 136 10.82 11.33 -19.98
CA CYS A 136 9.90 11.66 -18.90
C CYS A 136 9.78 10.53 -17.87
N TYR A 137 9.86 9.28 -18.33
CA TYR A 137 9.87 8.11 -17.45
C TYR A 137 11.15 8.06 -16.61
N GLU A 138 12.31 8.21 -17.25
CA GLU A 138 13.62 8.21 -16.58
C GLU A 138 13.71 9.32 -15.54
N ARG A 139 13.32 10.56 -15.88
CA ARG A 139 13.29 11.66 -14.91
C ARG A 139 12.38 11.39 -13.71
N LEU A 140 11.25 10.72 -13.93
CA LEU A 140 10.38 10.33 -12.82
C LEU A 140 11.04 9.25 -11.98
N GLN A 141 11.66 8.26 -12.63
CA GLN A 141 12.37 7.17 -11.97
C GLN A 141 13.53 7.71 -11.12
N GLU A 142 14.38 8.59 -11.67
CA GLU A 142 15.47 9.26 -10.94
C GLU A 142 14.97 9.95 -9.67
N ARG A 143 13.83 10.64 -9.72
CA ARG A 143 13.25 11.29 -8.54
C ARG A 143 12.76 10.29 -7.50
N VAL A 144 12.20 9.18 -7.95
CA VAL A 144 11.79 8.08 -7.05
C VAL A 144 13.02 7.46 -6.41
N ASP A 145 14.07 7.20 -7.18
CA ASP A 145 15.32 6.60 -6.71
C ASP A 145 16.01 7.49 -5.66
N VAL A 146 16.02 8.82 -5.85
CA VAL A 146 16.54 9.77 -4.85
C VAL A 146 15.71 9.75 -3.56
N LEU A 147 14.38 9.72 -3.66
CA LEU A 147 13.51 9.66 -2.47
C LEU A 147 13.64 8.32 -1.74
N GLU A 148 13.78 7.23 -2.48
CA GLU A 148 14.01 5.91 -1.92
C GLU A 148 15.36 5.84 -1.22
N ALA A 149 16.43 6.38 -1.82
CA ALA A 149 17.73 6.48 -1.18
C ALA A 149 17.66 7.33 0.11
N ALA A 150 16.96 8.47 0.07
CA ALA A 150 16.77 9.31 1.25
C ALA A 150 15.99 8.61 2.37
N LEU A 151 15.00 7.78 2.02
CA LEU A 151 14.24 6.99 3.00
C LEU A 151 15.11 5.91 3.66
N HIS A 152 16.06 5.35 2.91
CA HIS A 152 17.00 4.34 3.41
C HIS A 152 18.23 4.92 4.11
N MET A 153 18.39 6.25 4.15
CA MET A 153 19.51 6.90 4.82
C MET A 153 19.36 6.78 6.35
N ASP A 154 20.47 6.44 7.02
CA ASP A 154 20.49 6.35 8.48
C ASP A 154 20.38 7.74 9.11
N VAL A 155 19.69 7.83 10.26
CA VAL A 155 19.45 9.11 10.96
C VAL A 155 20.76 9.82 11.34
N LYS A 156 21.82 9.07 11.65
CA LYS A 156 23.14 9.64 11.97
C LYS A 156 23.80 10.27 10.75
N GLU A 157 23.71 9.60 9.61
CA GLU A 157 24.23 10.10 8.34
C GLU A 157 23.45 11.33 7.89
N ALA A 158 22.12 11.28 7.96
CA ALA A 158 21.25 12.42 7.66
C ALA A 158 21.58 13.64 8.56
N ALA A 159 21.79 13.42 9.86
CA ALA A 159 22.18 14.48 10.79
C ALA A 159 23.57 15.05 10.47
N GLN A 160 24.52 14.21 10.05
CA GLN A 160 25.85 14.65 9.63
C GLN A 160 25.78 15.52 8.36
N VAL A 161 25.00 15.11 7.36
CA VAL A 161 24.80 15.90 6.13
C VAL A 161 24.23 17.30 6.45
N VAL A 162 23.25 17.38 7.36
CA VAL A 162 22.69 18.67 7.80
C VAL A 162 23.71 19.49 8.57
N TYR A 163 24.48 18.84 9.46
CA TYR A 163 25.54 19.51 10.21
C TYR A 163 26.58 20.11 9.26
N ASP A 164 27.06 19.33 8.30
CA ASP A 164 28.07 19.77 7.33
C ASP A 164 27.53 20.91 6.46
N ALA A 165 26.30 20.80 5.95
CA ALA A 165 25.70 21.82 5.09
C ALA A 165 25.49 23.18 5.78
N VAL A 166 25.28 23.19 7.10
CA VAL A 166 24.97 24.43 7.85
C VAL A 166 26.19 24.98 8.58
N TRP A 167 27.11 24.11 9.04
CA TRP A 167 28.19 24.49 9.94
C TRP A 167 29.61 24.14 9.45
N ALA A 168 29.82 23.51 8.30
CA ALA A 168 31.17 23.21 7.82
C ALA A 168 31.88 24.37 7.09
N ASP A 169 31.17 25.43 6.69
CA ASP A 169 31.73 26.59 5.97
C ASP A 169 32.32 27.71 6.87
N THR A 170 32.58 27.40 8.15
CA THR A 170 33.27 28.32 9.11
C THR A 170 34.69 27.88 9.39
#